data_AF-A0A8J2RY38-F1
#
_entry.id   AF-A0A8J2RY38-F1
#
_cell.length_a   1.000
_cell.length_b   1.000
_cell.length_c   1.000
_cell.angle_alpha   90.00
_cell.angle_beta   90.00
_cell.angle_gamma   90.00
#
_symmetry.space_group_name_H-M   'P 1'
#
loop_
_entity.id
_entity.type
_entity.pdbx_description
1 polymer ?
#
loop_
_entity_poly.entity_id
_entity_poly.type
_entity_poly.pdbx_seq_one_letter_code
_entity_poly.pdbx_strand_id
1 'polypeptide(L)'
;MSSKFIVKWTDNKYSKDWRADGYLWRQDSGKKKLKTLHNGKPFFKYYFKLQIDQGEYAEAFTHEFNKRAYTHEDYPNQVLVIYDGDESVVNKKYFHGNATHKEKTDKPYFRTAPSVLPTAKARPNDPPSKVHEDIIGAAPVEMKIQAVEASRDIEQVRNCQRFARETTLIIHDAQFNAYEIGSDTNFMRKYEIFPHLHIACLHFDMADEFKKLLNRVDLPAMLMEYDTTFNLGNFYVSWLTFRKQQSYHEYFLNMIKEEIPELSSAKNILICTDEETAIVNAFEKIGDLVFPDVPRTRCHVHTWKNMKMKLRKLGINSKHDLRTYKEHLYQLLNQSSYLECRAVLPESFNALVKRRFVKPRNYGEDDIILGSSELVRQQILKSKRARYALWNRREFHVKSFSISMI
;
A
#
# COMPACT_ATOMS: atom_id res chain seq x y z
N MET A 1 -15.37 -51.51 -3.59
CA MET A 1 -16.56 -51.33 -2.72
C MET A 1 -17.18 -49.98 -3.06
N SER A 2 -18.50 -49.86 -3.12
CA SER A 2 -19.17 -48.58 -3.40
C SER A 2 -19.66 -47.92 -2.12
N SER A 3 -19.21 -46.69 -1.87
CA SER A 3 -19.60 -45.89 -0.71
C SER A 3 -20.69 -44.89 -1.11
N LYS A 4 -21.74 -44.77 -0.27
CA LYS A 4 -22.91 -43.93 -0.55
C LYS A 4 -23.16 -42.97 0.60
N PHE A 5 -23.39 -41.70 0.27
CA PHE A 5 -23.61 -40.63 1.23
C PHE A 5 -24.79 -39.76 0.80
N ILE A 6 -25.62 -39.33 1.75
CA ILE A 6 -26.62 -38.29 1.52
C ILE A 6 -26.09 -37.01 2.14
N VAL A 7 -25.74 -36.04 1.29
CA VAL A 7 -25.32 -34.72 1.74
C VAL A 7 -26.54 -33.83 1.80
N LYS A 8 -26.74 -33.15 2.93
CA LYS A 8 -27.88 -32.26 3.20
C LYS A 8 -27.37 -30.87 3.54
N TRP A 9 -28.14 -29.85 3.22
CA TRP A 9 -27.87 -28.47 3.62
C TRP A 9 -29.14 -27.77 4.09
N THR A 10 -28.98 -26.76 4.94
CA THR A 10 -30.07 -25.90 5.43
C THR A 10 -30.11 -24.57 4.70
N ASP A 11 -28.93 -23.99 4.44
CA ASP A 11 -28.76 -22.74 3.71
C ASP A 11 -28.33 -23.04 2.25
N ASN A 12 -29.01 -22.39 1.30
CA ASN A 12 -28.77 -22.54 -0.14
C ASN A 12 -27.34 -22.19 -0.55
N LYS A 13 -26.61 -21.38 0.23
CA LYS A 13 -25.19 -21.10 -0.05
C LYS A 13 -24.31 -22.35 -0.05
N TYR A 14 -24.69 -23.39 0.69
CA TYR A 14 -23.97 -24.67 0.79
C TYR A 14 -24.43 -25.72 -0.25
N SER A 15 -25.43 -25.40 -1.09
CA SER A 15 -26.05 -26.34 -2.03
C SER A 15 -25.11 -26.96 -3.07
N LYS A 16 -23.92 -26.39 -3.24
CA LYS A 16 -22.89 -26.86 -4.18
C LYS A 16 -21.63 -27.40 -3.49
N ASP A 17 -21.58 -27.41 -2.17
CA ASP A 17 -20.36 -27.77 -1.43
C ASP A 17 -20.00 -29.23 -1.54
N TRP A 18 -20.99 -30.12 -1.71
CA TRP A 18 -20.78 -31.53 -2.04
C TRP A 18 -19.90 -31.76 -3.29
N ARG A 19 -19.70 -30.74 -4.14
CA ARG A 19 -18.79 -30.82 -5.30
C ARG A 19 -17.31 -30.74 -4.93
N ALA A 20 -16.98 -30.19 -3.76
CA ALA A 20 -15.64 -30.10 -3.22
C ALA A 20 -15.57 -31.00 -1.98
N ASP A 21 -14.98 -32.18 -2.13
CA ASP A 21 -14.97 -33.25 -1.13
C ASP A 21 -13.54 -33.77 -0.86
N GLY A 22 -12.54 -32.95 -1.18
CA GLY A 22 -11.12 -33.29 -1.05
C GLY A 22 -10.52 -33.96 -2.30
N TYR A 23 -11.32 -34.39 -3.27
CA TYR A 23 -10.82 -34.93 -4.53
C TYR A 23 -10.99 -33.93 -5.69
N LEU A 24 -10.17 -34.13 -6.72
CA LEU A 24 -10.19 -33.30 -7.92
C LEU A 24 -11.07 -33.95 -8.99
N TRP A 25 -12.33 -33.54 -8.97
CA TRP A 25 -13.32 -34.02 -9.92
C TRP A 25 -13.45 -33.09 -11.12
N ARG A 26 -13.40 -33.69 -12.31
CA ARG A 26 -13.90 -33.05 -13.54
C ARG A 26 -15.28 -33.58 -13.84
N GLN A 27 -16.24 -32.69 -14.06
CA GLN A 27 -17.57 -33.09 -14.49
C GLN A 27 -17.49 -33.51 -15.97
N ASP A 28 -17.65 -34.80 -16.22
CA ASP A 28 -17.41 -35.42 -17.53
C ASP A 28 -18.57 -35.20 -18.52
N SER A 29 -19.78 -34.98 -17.99
CA SER A 29 -20.95 -34.60 -18.80
C SER A 29 -21.91 -33.68 -18.04
N GLY A 30 -22.74 -32.96 -18.79
CA GLY A 30 -23.80 -32.12 -18.22
C GLY A 30 -24.79 -32.91 -17.34
N LYS A 31 -25.68 -32.17 -16.65
CA LYS A 31 -26.75 -32.75 -15.82
C LYS A 31 -27.65 -33.63 -16.70
N LYS A 32 -27.64 -34.96 -16.51
CA LYS A 32 -28.46 -35.90 -17.29
C LYS A 32 -29.77 -36.21 -16.56
N LYS A 33 -30.91 -35.98 -17.21
CA LYS A 33 -32.23 -36.44 -16.74
C LYS A 33 -32.33 -37.95 -16.95
N LEU A 34 -32.67 -38.70 -15.92
CA LEU A 34 -32.86 -40.15 -16.04
C LEU A 34 -34.27 -40.46 -16.56
N LYS A 35 -34.38 -41.54 -17.35
CA LYS A 35 -35.66 -42.00 -17.91
C LYS A 35 -36.56 -42.63 -16.85
N THR A 36 -35.94 -43.30 -15.87
CA THR A 36 -36.64 -43.89 -14.73
C THR A 36 -37.15 -42.77 -13.82
N LEU A 37 -38.39 -42.91 -13.35
CA LEU A 37 -38.97 -42.02 -12.36
C LEU A 37 -38.73 -42.59 -10.96
N HIS A 38 -38.49 -41.72 -10.00
CA HIS A 38 -38.53 -42.06 -8.58
C HIS A 38 -39.73 -41.33 -7.98
N ASN A 39 -40.62 -42.06 -7.31
CA ASN A 39 -41.90 -41.51 -6.81
C ASN A 39 -42.72 -40.75 -7.88
N GLY A 40 -42.70 -41.24 -9.13
CA GLY A 40 -43.41 -40.59 -10.25
C GLY A 40 -42.75 -39.30 -10.77
N LYS A 41 -41.61 -38.88 -10.20
CA LYS A 41 -40.89 -37.66 -10.60
C LYS A 41 -39.53 -37.96 -11.24
N PRO A 42 -39.06 -37.10 -12.16
CA PRO A 42 -37.75 -37.26 -12.76
C PRO A 42 -36.66 -36.91 -11.77
N PHE A 43 -35.51 -37.59 -11.89
CA PHE A 43 -34.32 -37.26 -11.14
C PHE A 43 -33.11 -37.14 -12.06
N PHE A 44 -32.10 -36.41 -11.59
CA PHE A 44 -30.96 -36.04 -12.40
C PHE A 44 -29.68 -36.63 -11.86
N LYS A 45 -28.79 -37.00 -12.78
CA LYS A 45 -27.50 -37.59 -12.49
C LYS A 45 -26.37 -36.72 -13.01
N TYR A 46 -25.35 -36.57 -12.19
CA TYR A 46 -24.07 -35.97 -12.51
C TYR A 46 -22.99 -37.05 -12.54
N TYR A 47 -22.10 -36.97 -13.53
CA TYR A 47 -20.97 -37.87 -13.70
C TYR A 47 -19.67 -37.09 -13.54
N PHE A 48 -18.76 -37.64 -12.76
CA PHE A 48 -17.46 -37.05 -12.51
C PHE A 48 -16.38 -38.11 -12.75
N LYS A 49 -15.29 -37.69 -13.39
CA LYS A 49 -14.05 -38.44 -13.51
C LYS A 49 -12.99 -37.80 -12.61
N LEU A 50 -12.10 -38.63 -12.08
CA LEU A 50 -11.03 -38.16 -11.22
C LEU A 50 -9.90 -37.59 -12.08
N GLN A 51 -9.39 -36.42 -11.71
CA GLN A 51 -8.18 -35.85 -12.28
C GLN A 51 -6.97 -36.31 -11.46
N ILE A 52 -6.01 -36.96 -12.11
CA ILE A 52 -4.80 -37.51 -11.51
C ILE A 52 -3.53 -36.79 -11.95
N ASP A 53 -3.56 -36.06 -13.07
CA ASP A 53 -2.44 -35.25 -13.55
C ASP A 53 -2.86 -33.86 -14.06
N GLN A 54 -1.89 -32.98 -14.27
CA GLN A 54 -2.10 -31.63 -14.75
C GLN A 54 -2.39 -31.59 -16.24
N GLY A 55 -3.40 -30.82 -16.63
CA GLY A 55 -3.79 -30.63 -18.02
C GLY A 55 -5.21 -31.10 -18.30
N GLU A 56 -5.64 -30.90 -19.55
CA GLU A 56 -6.99 -31.27 -20.04
C GLU A 56 -6.92 -32.42 -21.07
N TYR A 57 -5.78 -33.12 -21.18
CA TYR A 57 -5.63 -34.31 -22.00
C TYR A 57 -6.19 -35.56 -21.31
N ALA A 58 -6.47 -36.63 -22.07
CA ALA A 58 -7.25 -37.77 -21.59
C ALA A 58 -6.56 -38.53 -20.44
N GLU A 59 -5.25 -38.67 -20.52
CA GLU A 59 -4.38 -39.38 -19.58
C GLU A 59 -4.27 -38.67 -18.21
N ALA A 60 -4.60 -37.38 -18.16
CA ALA A 60 -4.69 -36.63 -16.90
C ALA A 60 -5.90 -37.04 -16.04
N PHE A 61 -6.79 -37.89 -16.58
CA PHE A 61 -7.99 -38.35 -15.91
C PHE A 61 -8.06 -39.87 -15.86
N THR A 62 -8.72 -40.39 -14.83
CA THR A 62 -8.99 -41.82 -14.69
C THR A 62 -10.47 -42.09 -14.41
N HIS A 63 -10.92 -43.26 -14.85
CA HIS A 63 -12.21 -43.86 -14.55
C HIS A 63 -12.10 -45.02 -13.56
N GLU A 64 -10.93 -45.26 -12.98
CA GLU A 64 -10.74 -46.32 -11.96
C GLU A 64 -11.37 -45.93 -10.63
N PHE A 65 -11.52 -44.63 -10.34
CA PHE A 65 -12.28 -44.09 -9.22
C PHE A 65 -13.25 -43.01 -9.71
N ASN A 66 -14.56 -43.23 -9.53
CA ASN A 66 -15.59 -42.35 -10.04
C ASN A 66 -16.50 -41.82 -8.94
N LYS A 67 -17.01 -40.62 -9.17
CA LYS A 67 -18.09 -40.02 -8.39
C LYS A 67 -19.33 -39.84 -9.24
N ARG A 68 -20.47 -40.24 -8.70
CA ARG A 68 -21.80 -40.00 -9.26
C ARG A 68 -22.64 -39.28 -8.23
N ALA A 69 -23.41 -38.29 -8.66
CA ALA A 69 -24.32 -37.59 -7.77
C ALA A 69 -25.73 -37.53 -8.35
N TYR A 70 -26.73 -37.62 -7.48
CA TYR A 70 -28.14 -37.64 -7.85
C TYR A 70 -28.91 -36.58 -7.09
N THR A 71 -29.71 -35.80 -7.82
CA THR A 71 -30.61 -34.78 -7.26
C THR A 71 -32.05 -35.11 -7.63
N HIS A 72 -32.96 -34.88 -6.69
CA HIS A 72 -34.39 -35.18 -6.83
C HIS A 72 -35.22 -33.97 -6.39
N GLU A 73 -36.36 -33.73 -7.05
CA GLU A 73 -37.21 -32.56 -6.77
C GLU A 73 -37.85 -32.60 -5.38
N ASP A 74 -38.32 -33.77 -4.93
CA ASP A 74 -38.86 -33.96 -3.57
C ASP A 74 -37.82 -33.74 -2.45
N TYR A 75 -36.53 -33.75 -2.79
CA TYR A 75 -35.44 -33.58 -1.85
C TYR A 75 -34.54 -32.42 -2.30
N PRO A 76 -35.07 -31.17 -2.37
CA PRO A 76 -34.37 -30.06 -3.00
C PRO A 76 -33.07 -29.68 -2.28
N ASN A 77 -32.98 -30.01 -0.99
CA ASN A 77 -31.83 -29.74 -0.12
C ASN A 77 -30.94 -30.96 0.14
N GLN A 78 -31.05 -31.99 -0.71
CA GLN A 78 -30.27 -33.21 -0.57
C GLN A 78 -29.66 -33.64 -1.91
N VAL A 79 -28.50 -34.27 -1.82
CA VAL A 79 -27.86 -34.95 -2.94
C VAL A 79 -27.33 -36.30 -2.49
N LEU A 80 -27.64 -37.35 -3.24
CA LEU A 80 -27.04 -38.65 -3.04
C LEU A 80 -25.73 -38.70 -3.81
N VAL A 81 -24.62 -38.85 -3.10
CA VAL A 81 -23.27 -38.98 -3.67
C VAL A 81 -22.82 -40.43 -3.53
N ILE A 82 -22.33 -41.00 -4.63
CA ILE A 82 -21.85 -42.37 -4.71
C ILE A 82 -20.43 -42.36 -5.24
N TYR A 83 -19.51 -42.92 -4.47
CA TYR A 83 -18.14 -43.21 -4.88
C TYR A 83 -18.03 -44.69 -5.24
N ASP A 84 -17.29 -44.98 -6.30
CA ASP A 84 -17.15 -46.34 -6.82
C ASP A 84 -15.78 -46.51 -7.47
N GLY A 85 -15.18 -47.69 -7.33
CA GLY A 85 -13.85 -47.99 -7.86
C GLY A 85 -12.73 -48.02 -6.82
N ASP A 86 -11.48 -47.86 -7.28
CA ASP A 86 -10.26 -47.96 -6.46
C ASP A 86 -9.72 -46.57 -6.09
N GLU A 87 -9.86 -46.19 -4.81
CA GLU A 87 -9.34 -44.91 -4.28
C GLU A 87 -7.80 -44.82 -4.31
N SER A 88 -7.08 -45.94 -4.46
CA SER A 88 -5.61 -45.96 -4.45
C SER A 88 -4.99 -45.13 -5.58
N VAL A 89 -5.74 -44.93 -6.68
CA VAL A 89 -5.32 -44.16 -7.87
C VAL A 89 -5.32 -42.65 -7.65
N VAL A 90 -5.80 -42.16 -6.51
CA VAL A 90 -5.85 -40.73 -6.20
C VAL A 90 -4.43 -40.16 -6.06
N ASN A 91 -4.10 -39.18 -6.89
CA ASN A 91 -2.84 -38.46 -6.79
C ASN A 91 -2.82 -37.52 -5.57
N LYS A 92 -2.17 -37.97 -4.50
CA LYS A 92 -2.01 -37.21 -3.24
C LYS A 92 -1.03 -36.04 -3.35
N LYS A 93 -0.24 -35.95 -4.42
CA LYS A 93 0.76 -34.90 -4.66
C LYS A 93 0.30 -33.88 -5.70
N TYR A 94 -0.97 -33.91 -6.09
CA TYR A 94 -1.48 -32.98 -7.07
C TYR A 94 -1.35 -31.54 -6.57
N PHE A 95 -0.86 -30.64 -7.42
CA PHE A 95 -0.74 -29.22 -7.11
C PHE A 95 -1.50 -28.35 -8.12
N HIS A 96 -1.81 -27.12 -7.73
CA HIS A 96 -2.64 -26.23 -8.55
C HIS A 96 -2.00 -25.96 -9.93
N GLY A 97 -2.77 -26.06 -11.02
CA GLY A 97 -2.23 -26.04 -12.40
C GLY A 97 -1.44 -24.79 -12.81
N ASN A 98 -1.60 -23.67 -12.11
CA ASN A 98 -0.83 -22.44 -12.34
C ASN A 98 0.34 -22.24 -11.36
N ALA A 99 0.65 -23.22 -10.52
CA ALA A 99 1.73 -23.12 -9.56
C ALA A 99 3.08 -23.42 -10.23
N THR A 100 3.94 -22.41 -10.32
CA THR A 100 5.30 -22.53 -10.87
C THR A 100 6.38 -22.59 -9.79
N HIS A 101 6.07 -22.16 -8.58
CA HIS A 101 7.01 -22.12 -7.45
C HIS A 101 6.97 -23.43 -6.65
N LYS A 102 8.16 -23.94 -6.27
CA LYS A 102 8.32 -25.19 -5.50
C LYS A 102 7.41 -25.27 -4.27
N GLU A 103 7.32 -24.19 -3.50
CA GLU A 103 6.49 -24.10 -2.30
C GLU A 103 4.99 -24.36 -2.54
N LYS A 104 4.51 -24.14 -3.77
CA LYS A 104 3.12 -24.37 -4.20
C LYS A 104 2.96 -25.69 -4.94
N THR A 105 4.00 -26.20 -5.60
CA THR A 105 3.98 -27.51 -6.26
C THR A 105 4.14 -28.66 -5.28
N ASP A 106 4.81 -28.42 -4.14
CA ASP A 106 5.02 -29.43 -3.10
C ASP A 106 3.81 -29.60 -2.18
N LYS A 107 2.84 -28.68 -2.26
CA LYS A 107 1.61 -28.70 -1.44
C LYS A 107 0.46 -29.36 -2.21
N PRO A 108 -0.24 -30.33 -1.59
CA PRO A 108 -1.43 -30.89 -2.19
C PRO A 108 -2.51 -29.82 -2.37
N TYR A 109 -3.11 -29.80 -3.56
CA TYR A 109 -4.17 -28.88 -3.91
C TYR A 109 -5.53 -29.52 -3.65
N PHE A 110 -6.26 -28.90 -2.73
CA PHE A 110 -7.66 -29.18 -2.48
C PHE A 110 -8.51 -28.07 -3.07
N ARG A 111 -9.56 -28.45 -3.80
CA ARG A 111 -10.53 -27.49 -4.29
C ARG A 111 -11.31 -26.93 -3.11
N THR A 112 -11.26 -25.61 -2.92
CA THR A 112 -12.07 -24.91 -1.91
C THR A 112 -13.57 -25.09 -2.18
N ALA A 113 -14.35 -25.26 -1.12
CA ALA A 113 -15.80 -25.34 -1.17
C ALA A 113 -16.41 -24.06 -1.81
N PRO A 114 -17.36 -24.20 -2.74
CA PRO A 114 -18.04 -23.07 -3.36
C PRO A 114 -18.63 -22.02 -2.41
N SER A 115 -19.10 -22.41 -1.22
CA SER A 115 -19.66 -21.49 -0.23
C SER A 115 -18.65 -20.53 0.43
N VAL A 116 -17.36 -20.88 0.42
CA VAL A 116 -16.29 -20.10 1.07
C VAL A 116 -16.01 -18.81 0.31
N LEU A 117 -16.00 -18.88 -1.03
CA LEU A 117 -15.64 -17.73 -1.88
C LEU A 117 -16.66 -16.57 -1.81
N PRO A 118 -17.98 -16.82 -1.76
CA PRO A 118 -18.99 -15.79 -1.47
C PRO A 118 -18.72 -15.00 -0.19
N THR A 119 -18.25 -15.63 0.89
CA THR A 119 -17.92 -14.93 2.14
C THR A 119 -16.84 -13.86 1.93
N ALA A 120 -15.81 -14.18 1.14
CA ALA A 120 -14.78 -13.21 0.77
C ALA A 120 -15.32 -12.11 -0.16
N LYS A 121 -16.18 -12.47 -1.12
CA LYS A 121 -16.81 -11.51 -2.04
C LYS A 121 -17.75 -10.53 -1.34
N ALA A 122 -18.42 -10.96 -0.27
CA ALA A 122 -19.33 -10.13 0.51
C ALA A 122 -18.62 -9.08 1.38
N ARG A 123 -17.30 -9.17 1.53
CA ARG A 123 -16.48 -8.26 2.36
C ARG A 123 -15.38 -7.59 1.51
N PRO A 124 -15.72 -6.85 0.43
CA PRO A 124 -14.74 -6.35 -0.53
C PRO A 124 -13.78 -5.29 0.02
N ASN A 125 -14.15 -4.60 1.11
CA ASN A 125 -13.38 -3.49 1.67
C ASN A 125 -12.59 -3.87 2.93
N ASP A 126 -12.83 -5.04 3.49
CA ASP A 126 -12.12 -5.53 4.67
C ASP A 126 -10.68 -5.93 4.33
N PRO A 127 -9.72 -5.79 5.27
CA PRO A 127 -8.37 -6.29 5.09
C PRO A 127 -8.37 -7.80 4.73
N PRO A 128 -7.69 -8.22 3.65
CA PRO A 128 -7.71 -9.62 3.22
C PRO A 128 -7.23 -10.61 4.29
N SER A 129 -6.26 -10.21 5.13
CA SER A 129 -5.76 -11.03 6.25
C SER A 129 -6.85 -11.31 7.27
N LYS A 130 -7.62 -10.29 7.67
CA LYS A 130 -8.73 -10.41 8.62
C LYS A 130 -9.81 -11.36 8.08
N VAL A 131 -10.19 -11.18 6.81
CA VAL A 131 -11.20 -12.04 6.17
C VAL A 131 -10.70 -13.49 6.08
N HIS A 132 -9.42 -13.69 5.78
CA HIS A 132 -8.79 -15.02 5.75
C HIS A 132 -8.80 -15.69 7.13
N GLU A 133 -8.40 -14.97 8.19
CA GLU A 133 -8.43 -15.44 9.58
C GLU A 133 -9.84 -15.80 10.03
N ASP A 134 -10.84 -14.96 9.73
CA ASP A 134 -12.24 -15.21 10.07
C ASP A 134 -12.77 -16.49 9.37
N ILE A 135 -12.40 -16.68 8.09
CA ILE A 135 -12.78 -17.89 7.34
C ILE A 135 -12.12 -19.14 7.93
N ILE A 136 -10.82 -19.07 8.26
CA ILE A 136 -10.09 -20.18 8.88
C ILE A 136 -10.66 -20.51 10.26
N GLY A 137 -10.97 -19.49 11.06
CA GLY A 137 -11.50 -19.63 12.41
C GLY A 137 -12.93 -20.17 12.45
N ALA A 138 -13.71 -19.97 11.39
CA ALA A 138 -15.04 -20.53 11.23
C ALA A 138 -15.04 -21.99 10.71
N ALA A 139 -13.93 -22.44 10.12
CA ALA A 139 -13.81 -23.79 9.58
C ALA A 139 -13.49 -24.82 10.68
N PRO A 140 -13.88 -26.09 10.50
CA PRO A 140 -13.52 -27.17 11.43
C PRO A 140 -12.00 -27.30 11.61
N VAL A 141 -11.57 -27.65 12.82
CA VAL A 141 -10.13 -27.80 13.18
C VAL A 141 -9.47 -29.00 12.50
N GLU A 142 -10.27 -29.98 12.06
CA GLU A 142 -9.74 -31.15 11.37
C GLU A 142 -9.11 -30.75 10.02
N MET A 143 -7.80 -30.94 9.89
CA MET A 143 -7.00 -30.45 8.76
C MET A 143 -7.55 -30.84 7.38
N LYS A 144 -8.08 -32.05 7.22
CA LYS A 144 -8.64 -32.51 5.94
C LYS A 144 -9.92 -31.76 5.55
N ILE A 145 -10.77 -31.47 6.53
CA ILE A 145 -12.00 -30.72 6.34
C ILE A 145 -11.65 -29.24 6.11
N GLN A 146 -10.74 -28.70 6.92
CA GLN A 146 -10.27 -27.33 6.80
C GLN A 146 -9.65 -27.03 5.43
N ALA A 147 -8.93 -28.00 4.83
CA ALA A 147 -8.34 -27.84 3.50
C ALA A 147 -9.38 -27.59 2.39
N VAL A 148 -10.64 -27.96 2.62
CA VAL A 148 -11.76 -27.78 1.69
C VAL A 148 -12.64 -26.61 2.12
N GLU A 149 -12.96 -26.51 3.41
CA GLU A 149 -13.93 -25.56 3.97
C GLU A 149 -13.33 -24.21 4.37
N ALA A 150 -12.00 -24.07 4.37
CA ALA A 150 -11.32 -22.79 4.58
C ALA A 150 -10.78 -22.20 3.27
N SER A 151 -10.40 -20.92 3.33
CA SER A 151 -9.65 -20.28 2.25
C SER A 151 -8.20 -20.79 2.23
N ARG A 152 -7.66 -21.03 1.03
CA ARG A 152 -6.33 -21.61 0.84
C ARG A 152 -5.21 -20.68 1.28
N ASP A 153 -5.33 -19.43 0.88
CA ASP A 153 -4.37 -18.37 1.18
C ASP A 153 -5.05 -16.99 1.12
N ILE A 154 -4.33 -15.99 1.61
CA ILE A 154 -4.76 -14.59 1.56
C ILE A 154 -4.94 -14.11 0.11
N GLU A 155 -4.21 -14.69 -0.84
CA GLU A 155 -4.28 -14.30 -2.25
C GLU A 155 -5.61 -14.74 -2.89
N GLN A 156 -6.17 -15.89 -2.52
CA GLN A 156 -7.51 -16.32 -2.92
C GLN A 156 -8.58 -15.33 -2.44
N VAL A 157 -8.47 -14.88 -1.19
CA VAL A 157 -9.38 -13.87 -0.61
C VAL A 157 -9.24 -12.55 -1.35
N ARG A 158 -8.00 -12.08 -1.57
CA ARG A 158 -7.72 -10.84 -2.31
C ARG A 158 -8.30 -10.87 -3.72
N ASN A 159 -8.15 -11.99 -4.43
CA ASN A 159 -8.72 -12.16 -5.77
C ASN A 159 -10.25 -12.17 -5.76
N CYS A 160 -10.88 -12.80 -4.76
CA CYS A 160 -12.34 -12.77 -4.61
C CYS A 160 -12.87 -11.35 -4.34
N GLN A 161 -12.24 -10.64 -3.42
CA GLN A 161 -12.58 -9.24 -3.11
C GLN A 161 -12.34 -8.34 -4.32
N ARG A 162 -11.24 -8.53 -5.06
CA ARG A 162 -10.95 -7.79 -6.30
C ARG A 162 -12.08 -7.99 -7.31
N PHE A 163 -12.46 -9.23 -7.57
CA PHE A 163 -13.56 -9.54 -8.49
C PHE A 163 -14.89 -8.90 -8.05
N ALA A 164 -15.18 -8.89 -6.75
CA ALA A 164 -16.38 -8.23 -6.22
C ALA A 164 -16.34 -6.69 -6.39
N ARG A 165 -15.16 -6.07 -6.30
CA ARG A 165 -14.99 -4.64 -6.62
C ARG A 165 -15.04 -4.37 -8.12
N GLU A 166 -14.51 -5.27 -8.95
CA GLU A 166 -14.56 -5.15 -10.41
C GLU A 166 -16.00 -5.18 -10.92
N THR A 167 -16.90 -5.95 -10.28
CA THR A 167 -18.33 -5.93 -10.65
C THR A 167 -19.04 -4.62 -10.37
N THR A 168 -18.45 -3.72 -9.57
CA THR A 168 -19.00 -2.37 -9.32
C THR A 168 -18.37 -1.29 -10.20
N LEU A 169 -17.37 -1.62 -11.01
CA LEU A 169 -16.75 -0.64 -11.91
C LEU A 169 -17.67 -0.33 -13.10
N ILE A 170 -17.71 0.95 -13.47
CA ILE A 170 -18.46 1.42 -14.66
C ILE A 170 -17.81 0.85 -15.93
N ILE A 171 -16.48 0.86 -15.99
CA ILE A 171 -15.69 0.27 -17.06
C ILE A 171 -14.40 -0.32 -16.49
N HIS A 172 -13.76 -1.25 -17.22
CA HIS A 172 -12.45 -1.79 -16.84
C HIS A 172 -11.27 -0.86 -17.17
N ASP A 173 -11.54 0.36 -17.66
CA ASP A 173 -10.54 1.39 -17.93
C ASP A 173 -10.30 2.23 -16.67
N ALA A 174 -9.12 2.06 -16.07
CA ALA A 174 -8.74 2.78 -14.87
C ALA A 174 -8.60 4.30 -15.08
N GLN A 175 -8.23 4.75 -16.28
CA GLN A 175 -8.08 6.17 -16.60
C GLN A 175 -9.46 6.83 -16.68
N PHE A 176 -10.40 6.19 -17.40
CA PHE A 176 -11.77 6.67 -17.47
C PHE A 176 -12.46 6.69 -16.10
N ASN A 177 -12.30 5.61 -15.31
CA ASN A 177 -12.85 5.60 -13.95
C ASN A 177 -12.27 6.72 -13.07
N ALA A 178 -10.98 7.05 -13.21
CA ALA A 178 -10.37 8.16 -12.48
C ALA A 178 -10.98 9.49 -12.91
N TYR A 179 -11.20 9.70 -14.21
CA TYR A 179 -11.86 10.90 -14.73
C TYR A 179 -13.28 11.06 -14.20
N GLU A 180 -14.12 10.03 -14.29
CA GLU A 180 -15.51 10.06 -13.81
C GLU A 180 -15.56 10.34 -12.30
N ILE A 181 -14.76 9.63 -11.49
CA ILE A 181 -14.68 9.88 -10.04
C ILE A 181 -14.20 11.31 -9.78
N GLY A 182 -13.17 11.77 -10.51
CA GLY A 182 -12.62 13.11 -10.37
C GLY A 182 -13.65 14.20 -10.64
N SER A 183 -14.42 14.02 -11.70
CA SER A 183 -15.52 14.90 -12.12
C SER A 183 -16.64 14.91 -11.08
N ASP A 184 -17.09 13.73 -10.62
CA ASP A 184 -18.22 13.62 -9.68
C ASP A 184 -17.88 14.12 -8.27
N THR A 185 -16.62 13.96 -7.85
CA THR A 185 -16.19 14.31 -6.49
C THR A 185 -15.72 15.76 -6.34
N ASN A 186 -15.66 16.54 -7.43
CA ASN A 186 -15.01 17.86 -7.44
C ASN A 186 -13.62 17.80 -6.79
N PHE A 187 -12.87 16.74 -7.05
CA PHE A 187 -11.57 16.52 -6.43
C PHE A 187 -10.43 16.69 -7.42
N MET A 188 -10.70 16.46 -8.69
CA MET A 188 -9.72 16.52 -9.77
C MET A 188 -9.68 17.93 -10.37
N ARG A 189 -8.51 18.57 -10.31
CA ARG A 189 -8.29 19.91 -10.90
C ARG A 189 -7.85 19.84 -12.34
N LYS A 190 -6.92 18.92 -12.63
CA LYS A 190 -6.38 18.73 -13.97
C LYS A 190 -6.34 17.25 -14.34
N TYR A 191 -6.73 16.99 -15.57
CA TYR A 191 -6.70 15.68 -16.19
C TYR A 191 -6.22 15.82 -17.64
N GLU A 192 -4.91 15.67 -17.84
CA GLU A 192 -4.27 15.75 -19.15
C GLU A 192 -3.83 14.36 -19.55
N ILE A 193 -4.24 13.87 -20.72
CA ILE A 193 -3.88 12.53 -21.22
C ILE A 193 -2.64 12.59 -22.12
N PHE A 194 -2.43 13.70 -22.83
CA PHE A 194 -1.40 13.88 -23.85
C PHE A 194 -0.61 15.18 -23.62
N PRO A 195 0.73 15.20 -23.78
CA PRO A 195 1.62 14.11 -24.24
C PRO A 195 1.93 13.05 -23.17
N HIS A 196 1.60 13.33 -21.90
CA HIS A 196 1.76 12.43 -20.78
C HIS A 196 0.50 12.50 -19.91
N LEU A 197 0.17 11.39 -19.22
CA LEU A 197 -0.93 11.38 -18.26
C LEU A 197 -0.54 12.18 -17.02
N HIS A 198 -1.15 13.35 -16.84
CA HIS A 198 -1.08 14.15 -15.62
C HIS A 198 -2.46 14.20 -14.97
N ILE A 199 -2.51 13.77 -13.72
CA ILE A 199 -3.69 13.91 -12.87
C ILE A 199 -3.26 14.74 -11.68
N ALA A 200 -3.88 15.90 -11.51
CA ALA A 200 -3.67 16.76 -10.35
C ALA A 200 -4.96 16.87 -9.57
N CYS A 201 -4.91 16.54 -8.28
CA CYS A 201 -6.08 16.57 -7.44
C CYS A 201 -5.90 17.53 -6.26
N LEU A 202 -6.95 18.30 -5.99
CA LEU A 202 -7.02 19.27 -4.91
C LEU A 202 -8.50 19.50 -4.60
N HIS A 203 -8.92 19.10 -3.41
CA HIS A 203 -10.28 19.31 -2.94
C HIS A 203 -10.61 20.80 -2.94
N PHE A 204 -11.74 21.17 -3.53
CA PHE A 204 -12.03 22.57 -3.81
C PHE A 204 -12.18 23.38 -2.52
N ASP A 205 -12.99 22.86 -1.61
CA ASP A 205 -13.20 23.48 -0.30
C ASP A 205 -11.89 23.61 0.51
N MET A 206 -10.96 22.65 0.42
CA MET A 206 -9.69 22.76 1.14
C MET A 206 -8.79 23.85 0.56
N ALA A 207 -8.79 24.04 -0.77
CA ALA A 207 -8.07 25.14 -1.39
C ALA A 207 -8.63 26.49 -0.95
N ASP A 208 -9.96 26.61 -0.89
CA ASP A 208 -10.63 27.84 -0.49
C ASP A 208 -10.44 28.14 1.01
N GLU A 209 -10.51 27.13 1.87
CA GLU A 209 -10.16 27.28 3.30
C GLU A 209 -8.69 27.65 3.46
N PHE A 210 -7.78 27.04 2.70
CA PHE A 210 -6.37 27.39 2.75
C PHE A 210 -6.12 28.85 2.33
N LYS A 211 -6.79 29.33 1.29
CA LYS A 211 -6.74 30.74 0.86
C LYS A 211 -7.11 31.70 1.99
N LYS A 212 -8.14 31.39 2.79
CA LYS A 212 -8.56 32.20 3.95
C LYS A 212 -7.49 32.31 5.04
N LEU A 213 -6.54 31.37 5.07
CA LEU A 213 -5.44 31.38 6.04
C LEU A 213 -4.24 32.21 5.56
N LEU A 214 -4.13 32.48 4.26
CA LEU A 214 -3.03 33.27 3.70
C LEU A 214 -3.06 34.71 4.21
N ASN A 215 -1.88 35.23 4.55
CA ASN A 215 -1.67 36.60 5.05
C ASN A 215 -2.44 36.99 6.32
N ARG A 216 -3.02 36.02 7.04
CA ARG A 216 -3.58 36.27 8.36
C ARG A 216 -2.48 36.68 9.34
N VAL A 217 -2.71 37.81 10.01
CA VAL A 217 -1.77 38.41 10.97
C VAL A 217 -2.01 37.95 12.41
N ASP A 218 -3.19 37.39 12.67
CA ASP A 218 -3.61 36.88 13.98
C ASP A 218 -3.25 35.40 14.17
N LEU A 219 -2.72 34.76 13.13
CA LEU A 219 -2.18 33.40 13.19
C LEU A 219 -0.65 33.40 13.16
N PRO A 220 -0.01 32.43 13.83
CA PRO A 220 1.41 32.14 13.64
C PRO A 220 1.70 31.77 12.18
N ALA A 221 2.97 31.87 11.79
CA ALA A 221 3.40 31.37 10.49
C ALA A 221 3.04 29.89 10.36
N MET A 222 2.51 29.53 9.20
CA MET A 222 2.05 28.18 8.88
C MET A 222 3.09 27.47 8.02
N LEU A 223 3.29 26.20 8.32
CA LEU A 223 4.21 25.34 7.58
C LEU A 223 3.43 24.56 6.53
N MET A 224 3.69 24.79 5.24
CA MET A 224 3.21 23.94 4.15
C MET A 224 4.25 22.84 3.87
N GLU A 225 3.94 21.61 4.28
CA GLU A 225 4.81 20.46 4.03
C GLU A 225 4.54 19.87 2.64
N TYR A 226 5.62 19.71 1.85
CA TYR A 226 5.61 19.04 0.56
C TYR A 226 6.59 17.85 0.63
N ASP A 227 6.05 16.66 0.84
CA ASP A 227 6.79 15.41 1.00
C ASP A 227 6.52 14.47 -0.19
N THR A 228 7.49 13.60 -0.51
CA THR A 228 7.41 12.59 -1.58
C THR A 228 6.64 11.34 -1.19
N THR A 229 6.24 11.22 0.08
CA THR A 229 5.35 10.14 0.53
C THR A 229 4.44 10.59 1.67
N PHE A 230 3.12 10.48 1.49
CA PHE A 230 2.18 10.40 2.61
C PHE A 230 1.29 9.15 2.52
N ASN A 231 0.83 8.69 3.68
CA ASN A 231 0.08 7.44 3.82
C ASN A 231 -1.41 7.72 3.64
N LEU A 232 -2.02 7.12 2.62
CA LEU A 232 -3.47 7.15 2.39
C LEU A 232 -4.00 5.71 2.35
N GLY A 233 -4.13 5.11 3.55
CA GLY A 233 -4.60 3.73 3.73
C GLY A 233 -3.57 2.67 3.31
N ASN A 234 -3.88 1.86 2.30
CA ASN A 234 -3.00 0.79 1.78
C ASN A 234 -2.08 1.26 0.62
N PHE A 235 -2.09 2.56 0.29
CA PHE A 235 -1.32 3.12 -0.82
C PHE A 235 -0.38 4.23 -0.31
N TYR A 236 0.87 4.22 -0.78
CA TYR A 236 1.76 5.37 -0.66
C TYR A 236 1.34 6.36 -1.74
N VAL A 237 0.84 7.54 -1.37
CA VAL A 237 0.46 8.57 -2.35
C VAL A 237 1.23 9.84 -2.05
N SER A 238 2.16 10.15 -2.93
CA SER A 238 2.45 11.49 -3.44
C SER A 238 2.59 11.24 -4.93
N TRP A 239 2.06 12.11 -5.81
CA TRP A 239 2.22 12.06 -7.27
C TRP A 239 2.58 10.67 -7.81
N LEU A 240 1.61 9.89 -8.33
CA LEU A 240 1.86 8.53 -8.86
C LEU A 240 2.84 8.59 -10.05
N THR A 241 4.12 8.71 -9.73
CA THR A 241 5.22 8.85 -10.64
C THR A 241 5.86 7.49 -10.71
N PHE A 242 5.68 6.82 -11.86
CA PHE A 242 6.47 5.64 -12.20
C PHE A 242 7.98 5.98 -12.26
N ARG A 243 8.36 7.28 -12.22
CA ARG A 243 9.72 7.81 -12.11
C ARG A 243 9.78 9.17 -11.40
N LYS A 244 10.62 9.30 -10.36
CA LYS A 244 10.98 10.55 -9.65
C LYS A 244 11.63 11.59 -10.57
N GLN A 245 10.85 12.20 -11.45
CA GLN A 245 11.33 13.17 -12.44
C GLN A 245 10.99 14.60 -12.01
N GLN A 246 11.96 15.49 -12.20
CA GLN A 246 11.85 16.91 -11.92
C GLN A 246 10.65 17.57 -12.61
N SER A 247 10.33 17.20 -13.85
CA SER A 247 9.23 17.76 -14.66
C SER A 247 7.86 17.65 -14.01
N TYR A 248 7.65 16.63 -13.17
CA TYR A 248 6.40 16.44 -12.43
C TYR A 248 6.25 17.44 -11.29
N HIS A 249 7.32 17.63 -10.51
CA HIS A 249 7.34 18.68 -9.49
C HIS A 249 7.21 20.08 -10.13
N GLU A 250 7.75 20.27 -11.34
CA GLU A 250 7.55 21.52 -12.08
C GLU A 250 6.07 21.75 -12.42
N TYR A 251 5.39 20.72 -12.94
CA TYR A 251 3.96 20.79 -13.22
C TYR A 251 3.14 21.08 -11.95
N PHE A 252 3.49 20.45 -10.82
CA PHE A 252 2.84 20.70 -9.53
C PHE A 252 2.88 22.18 -9.14
N LEU A 253 4.08 22.77 -9.12
CA LEU A 253 4.24 24.14 -8.66
C LEU A 253 3.50 25.13 -9.57
N ASN A 254 3.46 24.86 -10.88
CA ASN A 254 2.64 25.63 -11.82
C ASN A 254 1.15 25.49 -11.54
N MET A 255 0.66 24.28 -11.26
CA MET A 255 -0.73 24.05 -10.87
C MET A 255 -1.09 24.81 -9.59
N ILE A 256 -0.25 24.74 -8.54
CA ILE A 256 -0.50 25.49 -7.29
C ILE A 256 -0.54 27.00 -7.53
N LYS A 257 0.33 27.53 -8.40
CA LYS A 257 0.31 28.94 -8.75
C LYS A 257 -0.96 29.36 -9.50
N GLU A 258 -1.47 28.50 -10.37
CA GLU A 258 -2.73 28.77 -11.08
C GLU A 258 -3.94 28.69 -10.16
N GLU A 259 -3.99 27.69 -9.28
CA GLU A 259 -5.13 27.47 -8.37
C GLU A 259 -5.11 28.41 -7.15
N ILE A 260 -3.92 28.76 -6.65
CA ILE A 260 -3.70 29.54 -5.43
C ILE A 260 -2.62 30.62 -5.68
N PRO A 261 -2.88 31.59 -6.57
CA PRO A 261 -1.90 32.62 -6.95
C PRO A 261 -1.47 33.48 -5.76
N GLU A 262 -2.34 33.66 -4.77
CA GLU A 262 -2.10 34.47 -3.57
C GLU A 262 -0.93 33.91 -2.72
N LEU A 263 -0.67 32.60 -2.83
CA LEU A 263 0.43 31.92 -2.12
C LEU A 263 1.78 32.57 -2.44
N SER A 264 2.00 33.03 -3.67
CA SER A 264 3.25 33.68 -4.12
C SER A 264 3.63 34.92 -3.31
N SER A 265 2.63 35.59 -2.74
CA SER A 265 2.79 36.82 -1.96
C SER A 265 2.58 36.60 -0.45
N ALA A 266 2.33 35.36 -0.03
CA ALA A 266 1.95 35.04 1.33
C ALA A 266 3.13 35.20 2.29
N LYS A 267 2.97 36.07 3.30
CA LYS A 267 4.04 36.38 4.27
C LYS A 267 4.06 35.48 5.49
N ASN A 268 2.97 34.74 5.71
CA ASN A 268 2.78 33.87 6.87
C ASN A 268 2.94 32.38 6.51
N ILE A 269 3.49 32.04 5.34
CA ILE A 269 3.72 30.65 4.90
C ILE A 269 5.21 30.33 4.86
N LEU A 270 5.57 29.11 5.20
CA LEU A 270 6.89 28.51 5.00
C LEU A 270 6.72 27.17 4.26
N ILE A 271 7.37 27.01 3.11
CA ILE A 271 7.37 25.72 2.39
C ILE A 271 8.45 24.82 2.98
N CYS A 272 8.09 23.61 3.35
CA CYS A 272 9.00 22.60 3.89
C CYS A 272 9.06 21.39 2.96
N THR A 273 10.23 21.11 2.39
CA THR A 273 10.42 19.96 1.51
C THR A 273 11.37 18.93 2.11
N ASP A 274 11.34 17.70 1.59
CA ASP A 274 12.48 16.80 1.71
C ASP A 274 13.65 17.28 0.82
N GLU A 275 14.84 16.67 0.97
CA GLU A 275 16.01 16.96 0.13
C GLU A 275 16.04 16.09 -1.15
N GLU A 276 14.89 15.66 -1.66
CA GLU A 276 14.88 14.92 -2.90
C GLU A 276 15.40 15.78 -4.05
N THR A 277 16.39 15.27 -4.79
CA THR A 277 17.04 16.00 -5.88
C THR A 277 16.04 16.53 -6.90
N ALA A 278 15.00 15.75 -7.24
CA ALA A 278 13.99 16.17 -8.20
C ALA A 278 13.15 17.37 -7.69
N ILE A 279 12.83 17.40 -6.40
CA ILE A 279 12.13 18.53 -5.76
C ILE A 279 13.04 19.75 -5.71
N VAL A 280 14.27 19.58 -5.22
CA VAL A 280 15.24 20.68 -5.10
C VAL A 280 15.46 21.33 -6.46
N ASN A 281 15.70 20.53 -7.51
CA ASN A 281 15.92 21.04 -8.85
C ASN A 281 14.67 21.75 -9.42
N ALA A 282 13.47 21.22 -9.18
CA ALA A 282 12.24 21.87 -9.63
C ALA A 282 12.02 23.21 -8.92
N PHE A 283 12.28 23.27 -7.62
CA PHE A 283 12.20 24.51 -6.86
C PHE A 283 13.30 25.52 -7.24
N GLU A 284 14.51 25.07 -7.58
CA GLU A 284 15.58 25.93 -8.10
C GLU A 284 15.26 26.46 -9.52
N LYS A 285 14.66 25.63 -10.37
CA LYS A 285 14.35 26.01 -11.76
C LYS A 285 13.12 26.90 -11.87
N ILE A 286 12.03 26.54 -11.18
CA ILE A 286 10.76 27.26 -11.28
C ILE A 286 10.20 27.71 -9.94
N GLY A 287 10.55 27.07 -8.82
CA GLY A 287 10.02 27.45 -7.52
C GLY A 287 10.30 28.91 -7.16
N ASP A 288 11.49 29.41 -7.49
CA ASP A 288 11.84 30.83 -7.29
C ASP A 288 11.14 31.78 -8.30
N LEU A 289 10.65 31.28 -9.43
CA LEU A 289 9.79 32.03 -10.37
C LEU A 289 8.32 32.03 -9.96
N VAL A 290 7.90 30.99 -9.25
CA VAL A 290 6.50 30.71 -8.91
C VAL A 290 6.18 31.27 -7.51
N PHE A 291 7.12 31.18 -6.57
CA PHE A 291 7.01 31.61 -5.18
C PHE A 291 8.27 32.36 -4.70
N PRO A 292 8.64 33.49 -5.32
CA PRO A 292 9.90 34.19 -5.05
C PRO A 292 10.05 34.64 -3.59
N ASP A 293 8.94 35.07 -2.98
CA ASP A 293 8.92 35.63 -1.64
C ASP A 293 8.54 34.59 -0.57
N VAL A 294 8.20 33.36 -0.97
CA VAL A 294 7.83 32.31 -0.03
C VAL A 294 9.08 31.59 0.47
N PRO A 295 9.33 31.63 1.78
CA PRO A 295 10.48 30.99 2.38
C PRO A 295 10.48 29.48 2.21
N ARG A 296 11.67 28.90 2.12
CA ARG A 296 11.86 27.45 2.03
C ARG A 296 12.68 26.92 3.19
N THR A 297 12.25 25.80 3.76
CA THR A 297 13.00 25.06 4.78
C THR A 297 13.04 23.58 4.46
N ARG A 298 13.93 22.87 5.15
CA ARG A 298 14.11 21.43 5.00
C ARG A 298 13.36 20.72 6.11
N CYS A 299 12.74 19.60 5.76
CA CYS A 299 12.12 18.74 6.75
C CYS A 299 13.15 18.29 7.79
N HIS A 300 12.87 18.58 9.06
CA HIS A 300 13.77 18.30 10.17
C HIS A 300 13.95 16.78 10.38
N VAL A 301 12.93 15.98 10.05
CA VAL A 301 13.00 14.50 10.08
C VAL A 301 14.01 13.99 9.05
N HIS A 302 13.94 14.51 7.83
CA HIS A 302 14.87 14.18 6.75
C HIS A 302 16.29 14.69 7.04
N THR A 303 16.39 15.89 7.61
CA THR A 303 17.67 16.46 8.09
C THR A 303 18.31 15.52 9.12
N TRP A 304 17.55 15.04 10.10
CA TRP A 304 18.04 14.08 11.09
C TRP A 304 18.44 12.74 10.44
N LYS A 305 17.65 12.22 9.49
CA LYS A 305 17.97 10.99 8.75
C LYS A 305 19.32 11.12 8.03
N ASN A 306 19.56 12.24 7.36
CA ASN A 306 20.81 12.51 6.65
C ASN A 306 22.00 12.68 7.61
N MET A 307 21.81 13.38 8.71
CA MET A 307 22.81 13.48 9.79
C MET A 307 23.13 12.12 10.38
N LYS A 308 22.12 11.31 10.71
CA LYS A 308 22.27 9.95 11.26
C LYS A 308 23.07 9.05 10.30
N MET A 309 22.83 9.13 9.00
CA MET A 309 23.62 8.38 8.01
C MET A 309 25.09 8.81 8.00
N LYS A 310 25.37 10.12 8.04
CA LYS A 310 26.74 10.64 8.14
C LYS A 310 27.43 10.21 9.43
N LEU A 311 26.76 10.32 10.57
CA LEU A 311 27.28 9.90 11.88
C LEU A 311 27.67 8.41 11.87
N ARG A 312 26.84 7.55 11.27
CA ARG A 312 27.15 6.12 11.11
C ARG A 312 28.38 5.87 10.24
N LYS A 313 28.54 6.61 9.12
CA LYS A 313 29.75 6.54 8.27
C LYS A 313 31.01 6.96 9.03
N LEU A 314 30.87 7.85 10.01
CA LEU A 314 31.93 8.27 10.92
C LEU A 314 32.14 7.30 12.11
N GLY A 315 31.47 6.14 12.10
CA GLY A 315 31.62 5.11 13.15
C GLY A 315 30.71 5.31 14.38
N ILE A 316 29.85 6.33 14.40
CA ILE A 316 28.95 6.61 15.52
C ILE A 316 27.65 5.82 15.34
N ASN A 317 27.62 4.63 15.95
CA ASN A 317 26.52 3.67 15.80
C ASN A 317 25.72 3.46 17.09
N SER A 318 26.21 3.92 18.24
CA SER A 318 25.54 3.66 19.51
C SER A 318 24.19 4.40 19.58
N LYS A 319 23.17 3.73 20.14
CA LYS A 319 21.84 4.33 20.31
C LYS A 319 21.88 5.59 21.19
N HIS A 320 22.75 5.59 22.19
CA HIS A 320 22.94 6.71 23.12
C HIS A 320 23.55 7.93 22.42
N ASP A 321 24.64 7.76 21.68
CA ASP A 321 25.28 8.86 20.94
C ASP A 321 24.31 9.45 19.91
N LEU A 322 23.63 8.60 19.14
CA LEU A 322 22.65 9.05 18.16
C LEU A 322 21.47 9.81 18.79
N ARG A 323 21.05 9.46 20.01
CA ARG A 323 20.03 10.22 20.73
C ARG A 323 20.54 11.61 21.12
N THR A 324 21.75 11.68 21.65
CA THR A 324 22.41 12.94 22.03
C THR A 324 22.54 13.90 20.84
N TYR A 325 23.00 13.41 19.68
CA TYR A 325 23.08 14.22 18.46
C TYR A 325 21.70 14.66 17.94
N LYS A 326 20.68 13.82 18.12
CA LYS A 326 19.30 14.19 17.79
C LYS A 326 18.84 15.35 18.69
N GLU A 327 19.04 15.25 20.00
CA GLU A 327 18.67 16.28 20.97
C GLU A 327 19.40 17.60 20.68
N HIS A 328 20.70 17.57 20.39
CA HIS A 328 21.46 18.75 19.99
C HIS A 328 20.90 19.39 18.71
N LEU A 329 20.50 18.60 17.71
CA LEU A 329 19.83 19.13 16.51
C LEU A 329 18.55 19.90 16.88
N TYR A 330 17.69 19.34 17.73
CA TYR A 330 16.45 20.04 18.13
C TYR A 330 16.71 21.25 19.02
N GLN A 331 17.71 21.18 19.91
CA GLN A 331 18.16 22.34 20.68
C GLN A 331 18.58 23.47 19.75
N LEU A 332 19.35 23.17 18.69
CA LEU A 332 19.76 24.16 17.69
C LEU A 332 18.59 24.72 16.88
N LEU A 333 17.62 23.87 16.52
CA LEU A 333 16.43 24.29 15.78
C LEU A 333 15.51 25.21 16.58
N ASN A 334 15.51 25.08 17.91
CA ASN A 334 14.67 25.84 18.84
C ASN A 334 15.29 27.15 19.33
N GLN A 335 16.50 27.51 18.88
CA GLN A 335 17.13 28.78 19.28
C GLN A 335 16.43 29.98 18.64
N SER A 336 16.19 31.01 19.44
CA SER A 336 15.48 32.24 19.06
C SER A 336 16.35 33.27 18.35
N SER A 337 17.64 33.02 18.11
CA SER A 337 18.45 33.93 17.28
C SER A 337 19.64 33.25 16.59
N TYR A 338 20.26 33.97 15.64
CA TYR A 338 21.53 33.53 15.04
C TYR A 338 22.61 33.38 16.10
N LEU A 339 22.67 34.39 16.96
CA LEU A 339 23.71 34.59 17.94
C LEU A 339 23.61 33.52 19.03
N GLU A 340 22.41 33.19 19.49
CA GLU A 340 22.16 32.09 20.43
C GLU A 340 22.51 30.73 19.83
N CYS A 341 22.13 30.48 18.57
CA CYS A 341 22.52 29.26 17.88
C CYS A 341 24.05 29.13 17.78
N ARG A 342 24.75 30.24 17.47
CA ARG A 342 26.21 30.30 17.44
C ARG A 342 26.84 30.19 18.83
N ALA A 343 26.13 30.51 19.90
CA ALA A 343 26.59 30.31 21.28
C ALA A 343 26.47 28.84 21.73
N VAL A 344 25.47 28.10 21.22
CA VAL A 344 25.20 26.68 21.58
C VAL A 344 25.96 25.68 20.68
N LEU A 345 26.25 26.06 19.43
CA LEU A 345 27.05 25.27 18.46
C LEU A 345 28.48 24.90 18.92
N PRO A 346 29.26 25.80 19.58
CA PRO A 346 30.67 25.56 19.89
C PRO A 346 30.91 24.63 21.07
N GLU A 347 29.95 24.42 21.99
CA GLU A 347 30.16 23.55 23.16
C GLU A 347 29.59 22.14 22.96
N SER A 348 28.39 22.04 22.39
CA SER A 348 27.66 20.76 22.24
C SER A 348 28.28 19.80 21.22
N PHE A 349 28.89 20.30 20.15
CA PHE A 349 29.57 19.49 19.14
C PHE A 349 31.06 19.27 19.44
N ASN A 350 31.76 20.27 20.02
CA ASN A 350 33.18 20.12 20.38
C ASN A 350 33.40 19.15 21.53
N ALA A 351 32.53 19.09 22.53
CA ALA A 351 32.75 18.23 23.71
C ALA A 351 32.81 16.72 23.35
N LEU A 352 32.09 16.30 22.30
CA LEU A 352 32.03 14.92 21.84
C LEU A 352 33.16 14.57 20.85
N VAL A 353 33.56 15.51 19.99
CA VAL A 353 34.74 15.36 19.10
C VAL A 353 36.02 15.33 19.94
N LYS A 354 36.15 16.22 20.94
CA LYS A 354 37.27 16.24 21.90
C LYS A 354 37.41 14.93 22.69
N ARG A 355 36.31 14.26 23.04
CA ARG A 355 36.36 12.99 23.79
C ARG A 355 36.73 11.76 22.96
N ARG A 356 36.60 11.79 21.62
CA ARG A 356 36.80 10.61 20.76
C ARG A 356 37.96 10.73 19.76
N PHE A 357 38.47 11.93 19.49
CA PHE A 357 39.58 12.16 18.56
C PHE A 357 40.93 12.46 19.24
N VAL A 358 40.99 12.54 20.57
CA VAL A 358 42.26 12.54 21.32
C VAL A 358 42.73 11.08 21.48
N LYS A 359 43.21 10.50 20.38
CA LYS A 359 44.27 9.47 20.40
C LYS A 359 45.34 9.87 19.40
N PRO A 360 46.63 9.63 19.70
CA PRO A 360 47.75 10.35 19.13
C PRO A 360 47.99 9.90 17.69
N ARG A 361 47.44 10.61 16.72
CA ARG A 361 47.98 10.63 15.37
C ARG A 361 48.10 12.09 14.96
N ASN A 362 49.32 12.46 14.57
CA ASN A 362 49.83 13.79 14.26
C ASN A 362 49.09 14.49 13.10
N TYR A 363 47.80 14.74 13.24
CA TYR A 363 47.09 15.72 12.44
C TYR A 363 46.91 16.97 13.31
N GLY A 364 47.27 18.14 12.77
CA GLY A 364 47.07 19.41 13.45
C GLY A 364 45.59 19.62 13.76
N GLU A 365 45.29 20.17 14.94
CA GLU A 365 43.93 20.41 15.41
C GLU A 365 43.08 21.17 14.39
N ASP A 366 43.69 22.06 13.60
CA ASP A 366 43.00 22.91 12.65
C ASP A 366 42.44 22.15 11.42
N ASP A 367 43.12 21.11 10.92
CA ASP A 367 42.75 20.44 9.66
C ASP A 367 41.47 19.57 9.77
N ILE A 368 41.23 18.99 10.95
CA ILE A 368 40.06 18.14 11.22
C ILE A 368 38.86 18.99 11.66
N ILE A 369 39.12 20.07 12.40
CA ILE A 369 38.11 21.02 12.87
C ILE A 369 37.52 21.80 11.69
N LEU A 370 38.35 22.24 10.72
CA LEU A 370 37.89 22.97 9.54
C LEU A 370 37.04 22.11 8.61
N GLY A 371 37.45 20.89 8.26
CA GLY A 371 36.75 20.09 7.24
C GLY A 371 35.32 19.65 7.61
N SER A 372 35.08 19.28 8.87
CA SER A 372 33.78 18.79 9.33
C SER A 372 32.86 19.91 9.82
N SER A 373 33.42 20.97 10.41
CA SER A 373 32.64 22.16 10.80
C SER A 373 32.22 22.97 9.59
N GLU A 374 33.05 23.09 8.55
CA GLU A 374 32.75 23.86 7.34
C GLU A 374 31.60 23.22 6.53
N LEU A 375 31.56 21.89 6.40
CA LEU A 375 30.48 21.19 5.70
C LEU A 375 29.12 21.33 6.41
N VAL A 376 29.11 21.24 7.73
CA VAL A 376 27.88 21.43 8.55
C VAL A 376 27.49 22.90 8.60
N ARG A 377 28.48 23.80 8.73
CA ARG A 377 28.32 25.25 8.69
C ARG A 377 27.76 25.72 7.35
N GLN A 378 28.24 25.22 6.22
CA GLN A 378 27.70 25.57 4.89
C GLN A 378 26.27 25.07 4.69
N GLN A 379 25.95 23.88 5.20
CA GLN A 379 24.59 23.34 5.12
C GLN A 379 23.60 24.14 6.01
N ILE A 380 24.04 24.53 7.22
CA ILE A 380 23.27 25.39 8.13
C ILE A 380 23.18 26.83 7.60
N LEU A 381 24.23 27.37 6.98
CA LEU A 381 24.25 28.70 6.35
C LEU A 381 23.31 28.77 5.15
N LYS A 382 23.20 27.70 4.34
CA LYS A 382 22.20 27.60 3.27
C LYS A 382 20.77 27.58 3.82
N SER A 383 20.51 26.76 4.86
CA SER A 383 19.20 26.71 5.51
C SER A 383 18.82 27.99 6.28
N LYS A 384 19.81 28.76 6.77
CA LYS A 384 19.59 30.02 7.48
C LYS A 384 19.59 31.25 6.58
N ARG A 385 20.31 31.30 5.44
CA ARG A 385 20.12 32.37 4.44
C ARG A 385 18.66 32.44 3.97
N ALA A 386 18.01 31.28 3.81
CA ALA A 386 16.58 31.17 3.54
C ALA A 386 15.68 31.63 4.70
N ARG A 387 16.09 31.45 5.97
CA ARG A 387 15.34 31.95 7.16
C ARG A 387 15.60 33.42 7.49
N TYR A 388 16.81 33.95 7.31
CA TYR A 388 17.16 35.34 7.65
C TYR A 388 16.63 36.36 6.65
N ALA A 389 16.37 35.96 5.40
CA ALA A 389 15.61 36.79 4.46
C ALA A 389 14.25 37.24 5.05
N LEU A 390 13.66 36.47 5.97
CA LEU A 390 12.42 36.83 6.67
C LEU A 390 12.60 37.50 8.02
N TRP A 391 13.71 37.23 8.71
CA TRP A 391 13.85 37.68 10.10
C TRP A 391 13.99 39.21 10.23
N ASN A 392 14.31 39.91 9.14
CA ASN A 392 14.17 41.37 9.11
C ASN A 392 12.70 41.85 9.17
N ARG A 393 11.71 40.95 9.31
CA ARG A 393 10.29 41.26 9.54
C ARG A 393 9.65 40.35 10.60
N ARG A 394 9.93 40.66 11.88
CA ARG A 394 9.24 40.27 13.14
C ARG A 394 9.17 38.78 13.53
N GLU A 395 9.02 38.57 14.84
CA GLU A 395 9.10 37.31 15.59
C GLU A 395 7.92 36.36 15.27
N PHE A 396 8.21 35.08 15.02
CA PHE A 396 7.20 34.06 14.72
C PHE A 396 7.33 32.83 15.63
N HIS A 397 6.23 32.48 16.31
CA HIS A 397 5.94 31.09 16.68
C HIS A 397 5.30 30.40 15.47
N VAL A 398 5.57 29.10 15.24
CA VAL A 398 5.06 28.34 14.08
C VAL A 398 4.00 27.35 14.55
N LYS A 399 2.81 27.33 13.93
CA LYS A 399 1.87 26.20 14.00
C LYS A 399 1.94 25.46 12.67
N SER A 400 2.15 24.14 12.72
CA SER A 400 2.17 23.28 11.54
C SER A 400 0.76 23.04 11.01
N PHE A 401 0.52 23.30 9.73
CA PHE A 401 -0.71 22.94 9.02
C PHE A 401 -0.34 22.10 7.80
N SER A 402 -0.57 20.79 7.87
CA SER A 402 -0.36 19.94 6.71
C SER A 402 -1.50 20.15 5.72
N ILE A 403 -1.19 20.68 4.54
CA ILE A 403 -2.14 20.70 3.43
C ILE A 403 -1.89 19.43 2.64
N SER A 404 -2.80 18.47 2.78
CA SER A 404 -2.79 17.25 1.99
C SER A 404 -3.52 17.52 0.68
N MET A 405 -2.77 17.67 -0.41
CA MET A 405 -3.31 17.64 -1.77
C MET A 405 -2.92 16.29 -2.37
N ILE A 406 -3.89 15.49 -2.83
CA ILE A 406 -3.69 14.09 -3.27
C ILE A 406 -3.03 14.05 -4.65
#